data_AF-A0A5J4S450-F1
#
_entry.id   AF-A0A5J4S450-F1
#
_cell.length_a   1.000
_cell.length_b   1.000
_cell.length_c   1.000
_cell.angle_alpha   90.00
_cell.angle_beta   90.00
_cell.angle_gamma   90.00
#
_symmetry.space_group_name_H-M   'P 1'
#
loop_
_entity.id
_entity.type
_entity.pdbx_description
1 polymer ?
#
loop_
_entity_poly.entity_id
_entity_poly.type
_entity_poly.pdbx_seq_one_letter_code
_entity_poly.pdbx_strand_id
1 'polypeptide(L)'
;MKNTLLLLLFFLPTSAVSGNNETDSLLNVLDRTIKERHFYTVVKEHRINDLKKYLRDAVSDDEKYDLLGGLLQEYKGYQIDSALRIANERIEIAQRRHSEENKIIAQMNLSEVMSIRGM
;
A
#
# COMPACT_ATOMS: atom_id res chain seq x y z
N MET A 1 62.64 15.65 12.63
CA MET A 1 61.77 14.53 13.07
C MET A 1 60.46 15.06 13.66
N LYS A 2 59.67 15.83 12.90
CA LYS A 2 58.41 16.45 13.39
C LYS A 2 57.14 15.96 12.66
N ASN A 3 57.28 15.16 11.60
CA ASN A 3 56.16 14.74 10.76
C ASN A 3 55.66 13.31 11.02
N THR A 4 56.35 12.54 11.88
CA THR A 4 55.89 11.19 12.28
C THR A 4 54.78 11.22 13.33
N LEU A 5 54.66 12.32 14.09
CA LEU A 5 53.60 12.49 15.10
C LEU A 5 52.22 12.71 14.46
N LEU A 6 52.19 13.32 13.27
CA LEU A 6 50.95 13.60 12.53
C LEU A 6 50.34 12.36 11.89
N LEU A 7 51.16 11.34 11.59
CA LEU A 7 50.72 10.06 11.03
C LEU A 7 50.09 9.14 12.07
N LEU A 8 50.40 9.34 13.36
CA LEU A 8 49.83 8.58 14.47
C LEU A 8 48.39 9.00 14.79
N LEU A 9 47.98 10.22 14.40
CA LEU A 9 46.63 10.73 14.61
C LEU A 9 45.60 10.12 13.64
N PHE A 10 46.06 9.52 12.54
CA PHE A 10 45.20 8.84 11.55
C PHE A 10 44.88 7.39 11.93
N PHE A 11 45.56 6.85 12.94
CA PHE A 11 45.36 5.49 13.47
C PHE A 11 44.59 5.45 14.78
N LEU A 12 43.99 6.57 15.22
CA LEU A 12 43.01 6.53 16.29
C LEU A 12 41.81 5.70 15.80
N PRO A 13 41.53 4.51 16.37
CA PRO A 13 40.33 3.79 16.04
C PRO A 13 39.17 4.69 16.45
N THR A 14 38.36 5.10 15.48
CA THR A 14 37.08 5.74 15.74
C THR A 14 36.29 4.78 16.61
N SER A 15 36.20 5.10 17.90
CA SER A 15 35.45 4.35 18.90
C SER A 15 34.09 4.01 18.29
N ALA A 16 33.80 2.71 18.23
CA ALA A 16 32.56 2.19 17.72
C ALA A 16 31.40 2.98 18.33
N VAL A 17 30.62 3.65 17.48
CA VAL A 17 29.31 4.18 17.85
C VAL A 17 28.47 2.96 18.23
N SER A 18 28.35 2.71 19.53
CA SER A 18 27.48 1.68 20.09
C SER A 18 26.02 2.11 19.92
N GLY A 19 25.45 1.83 18.75
CA GLY A 19 24.02 1.98 18.46
C GLY A 19 23.17 0.76 18.82
N ASN A 20 23.76 -0.25 19.48
CA ASN A 20 23.29 -1.63 19.41
C ASN A 20 21.88 -1.87 19.98
N ASN A 21 21.47 -1.26 21.10
CA ASN A 21 20.19 -1.63 21.72
C ASN A 21 18.94 -1.17 20.95
N GLU A 22 18.94 0.06 20.42
CA GLU A 22 17.77 0.60 19.69
C GLU A 22 17.70 0.05 18.27
N THR A 23 18.85 -0.14 17.61
CA THR A 23 18.89 -0.75 16.27
C THR A 23 18.47 -2.21 16.31
N ASP A 24 18.90 -2.98 17.32
CA ASP A 24 18.52 -4.38 17.47
C ASP A 24 17.03 -4.50 17.82
N SER A 25 16.48 -3.57 18.61
CA SER A 25 15.04 -3.46 18.86
C SER A 25 14.26 -3.23 17.56
N LEU A 26 14.70 -2.27 16.73
CA LEU A 26 14.05 -1.96 15.45
C LEU A 26 14.13 -3.11 14.45
N LEU A 27 15.27 -3.79 14.36
CA LEU A 27 15.45 -4.98 13.50
C LEU A 27 14.53 -6.12 13.94
N ASN A 28 14.38 -6.35 15.25
CA ASN A 28 13.44 -7.34 15.77
C ASN A 28 11.97 -7.00 15.44
N VAL A 29 11.59 -5.72 15.51
CA VAL A 29 10.25 -5.26 15.09
C VAL A 29 10.04 -5.48 13.59
N LEU A 30 11.05 -5.17 12.77
CA LEU A 30 11.00 -5.40 11.33
C LEU A 30 10.83 -6.89 11.00
N ASP A 31 11.64 -7.76 11.59
CA ASP A 31 11.56 -9.21 11.38
C ASP A 31 10.20 -9.78 11.78
N ARG A 32 9.66 -9.33 12.91
CA ARG A 32 8.31 -9.69 13.33
C ARG A 32 7.26 -9.20 12.32
N THR A 33 7.36 -7.96 11.87
CA THR A 33 6.44 -7.38 10.89
C THR A 33 6.49 -8.12 9.56
N ILE A 34 7.68 -8.51 9.10
CA ILE A 34 7.86 -9.32 7.89
C ILE A 34 7.21 -10.70 8.05
N LYS A 35 7.38 -11.35 9.20
CA LYS A 35 6.72 -12.65 9.49
C LYS A 35 5.20 -12.52 9.52
N GLU A 36 4.68 -11.46 10.13
CA GLU A 36 3.23 -11.20 10.20
C GLU A 36 2.64 -10.75 8.85
N ARG A 37 3.45 -10.21 7.92
CA ARG A 37 3.00 -9.78 6.59
C ARG A 37 2.18 -10.83 5.87
N HIS A 38 2.59 -12.10 5.93
CA HIS A 38 1.87 -13.20 5.28
C HIS A 38 0.44 -13.33 5.82
N PHE A 39 0.26 -13.25 7.14
CA PHE A 39 -1.05 -13.29 7.77
C PHE A 39 -1.94 -12.15 7.27
N TYR A 40 -1.43 -10.92 7.23
CA TYR A 40 -2.19 -9.77 6.73
C TYR A 40 -2.52 -9.90 5.24
N THR A 41 -1.62 -10.46 4.42
CA THR A 41 -1.89 -10.76 3.01
C THR A 41 -3.03 -11.78 2.87
N VAL A 42 -3.03 -12.86 3.65
CA VAL A 42 -4.09 -13.87 3.62
C VAL A 42 -5.44 -13.25 4.02
N VAL A 43 -5.48 -12.45 5.08
CA VAL A 43 -6.70 -11.75 5.51
C VAL A 43 -7.22 -10.82 4.42
N LYS A 44 -6.34 -10.08 3.76
CA LYS A 44 -6.69 -9.18 2.65
C LYS A 44 -7.24 -9.96 1.45
N GLU A 45 -6.60 -11.06 1.06
CA GLU A 45 -7.07 -11.91 -0.04
C GLU A 45 -8.45 -12.52 0.26
N HIS A 46 -8.71 -12.92 1.51
CA HIS A 46 -10.04 -13.36 1.91
C HIS A 46 -11.09 -12.26 1.70
N ARG A 47 -10.84 -11.03 2.16
CA ARG A 47 -11.78 -9.90 1.95
C ARG A 47 -12.00 -9.60 0.47
N ILE A 48 -10.93 -9.63 -0.33
CA ILE A 48 -11.01 -9.45 -1.79
C ILE A 48 -11.90 -10.54 -2.41
N ASN A 49 -11.71 -11.79 -2.00
CA ASN A 49 -12.50 -12.91 -2.52
C ASN A 49 -13.97 -12.83 -2.12
N ASP A 50 -14.27 -12.41 -0.90
CA ASP A 50 -15.64 -12.18 -0.43
C ASP A 50 -16.30 -11.05 -1.21
N LEU A 51 -15.64 -9.90 -1.34
CA LEU A 51 -16.14 -8.77 -2.13
C LEU A 51 -16.36 -9.15 -3.61
N LYS A 52 -15.45 -9.92 -4.21
CA LYS A 52 -15.63 -10.44 -5.58
C LYS A 52 -16.82 -11.39 -5.68
N LYS A 53 -17.07 -12.19 -4.64
CA LYS A 53 -18.23 -13.08 -4.59
C LYS A 53 -19.52 -12.26 -4.56
N TYR A 54 -19.62 -11.31 -3.63
CA TYR A 54 -20.77 -10.42 -3.55
C TYR A 54 -20.97 -9.64 -4.84
N LEU A 55 -19.89 -9.19 -5.51
CA LEU A 55 -20.01 -8.45 -6.76
C LEU A 55 -20.58 -9.30 -7.90
N ARG A 56 -20.28 -10.60 -7.94
CA ARG A 56 -20.88 -11.53 -8.92
C ARG A 56 -22.36 -11.75 -8.66
N ASP A 57 -22.75 -11.77 -7.39
CA ASP A 57 -24.12 -12.04 -6.96
C ASP A 57 -24.98 -10.75 -6.96
N ALA A 58 -24.35 -9.58 -7.08
CA ALA A 58 -25.01 -8.28 -7.03
C ALA A 58 -25.93 -8.03 -8.23
N VAL A 59 -27.16 -7.60 -7.93
CA VAL A 59 -28.21 -7.43 -8.94
C VAL A 59 -28.31 -5.98 -9.41
N SER A 60 -28.11 -5.02 -8.50
CA SER A 60 -28.25 -3.59 -8.79
C SER A 60 -26.92 -2.92 -9.09
N ASP A 61 -26.96 -1.87 -9.90
CA ASP A 61 -25.79 -1.03 -10.13
C ASP A 61 -25.38 -0.24 -8.87
N ASP A 62 -26.31 0.01 -7.94
CA ASP A 62 -26.01 0.59 -6.62
C ASP A 62 -25.10 -0.34 -5.81
N GLU A 63 -25.49 -1.61 -5.68
CA GLU A 63 -24.74 -2.62 -4.93
C GLU A 63 -23.36 -2.87 -5.57
N LYS A 64 -23.32 -2.98 -6.90
CA LYS A 64 -22.06 -3.10 -7.65
C LYS A 64 -21.14 -1.91 -7.41
N TYR A 65 -21.67 -0.69 -7.40
CA TYR A 65 -20.86 0.51 -7.18
C TYR A 65 -20.19 0.52 -5.81
N ASP A 66 -20.92 0.11 -4.77
CA ASP A 66 -20.42 0.07 -3.41
C ASP A 66 -19.39 -1.05 -3.22
N LEU A 67 -19.66 -2.23 -3.78
CA LEU A 67 -18.73 -3.36 -3.77
C LEU A 67 -17.44 -3.06 -4.53
N LEU A 68 -17.53 -2.38 -5.69
CA LEU A 68 -16.36 -1.88 -6.41
C LEU A 68 -15.58 -0.86 -5.58
N GLY A 69 -16.27 -0.02 -4.81
CA GLY A 69 -15.64 0.89 -3.85
C GLY A 69 -14.83 0.14 -2.79
N GLY A 70 -15.40 -0.92 -2.21
CA GLY A 70 -14.73 -1.80 -1.26
C GLY A 70 -13.50 -2.49 -1.88
N LEU A 71 -13.65 -3.07 -3.08
CA LEU A 71 -12.53 -3.70 -3.80
C LEU A 71 -11.39 -2.72 -4.08
N LEU A 72 -11.73 -1.49 -4.45
CA LEU A 72 -10.73 -0.46 -4.71
C LEU A 72 -9.88 -0.17 -3.47
N GLN A 73 -10.52 -0.05 -2.30
CA GLN A 73 -9.79 0.19 -1.05
C GLN A 73 -8.86 -0.96 -0.68
N GLU A 74 -9.26 -2.20 -0.96
CA GLU A 74 -8.40 -3.35 -0.72
C GLU A 74 -7.20 -3.39 -1.68
N TYR A 75 -7.39 -2.98 -2.94
CA TYR A 75 -6.37 -3.04 -3.99
C TYR A 75 -5.39 -1.87 -4.06
N LYS A 76 -5.78 -0.64 -3.71
CA LYS A 76 -4.97 0.57 -3.97
C LYS A 76 -3.56 0.54 -3.35
N GLY A 77 -3.42 -0.12 -2.20
CA GLY A 77 -2.13 -0.33 -1.51
C GLY A 77 -1.54 -1.73 -1.66
N TYR A 78 -2.10 -2.55 -2.53
CA TYR A 78 -1.74 -3.98 -2.65
C TYR A 78 -1.40 -4.39 -4.08
N GLN A 79 -2.24 -4.05 -5.07
CA GLN A 79 -2.00 -4.33 -6.48
C GLN A 79 -2.61 -3.22 -7.35
N ILE A 80 -1.76 -2.31 -7.79
CA ILE A 80 -2.19 -1.06 -8.44
C ILE A 80 -2.91 -1.28 -9.77
N ASP A 81 -2.49 -2.26 -10.58
CA ASP A 81 -3.16 -2.57 -11.85
C ASP A 81 -4.59 -3.06 -11.64
N SER A 82 -4.83 -3.84 -10.58
CA SER A 82 -6.17 -4.25 -10.19
C SER A 82 -7.00 -3.06 -9.70
N ALA A 83 -6.40 -2.15 -8.92
CA ALA A 83 -7.06 -0.93 -8.49
C ALA A 83 -7.49 -0.06 -9.68
N LEU A 84 -6.63 0.08 -10.69
CA LEU A 84 -6.93 0.85 -11.91
C LEU A 84 -8.13 0.26 -12.67
N ARG A 85 -8.14 -1.05 -12.86
CA ARG A 85 -9.27 -1.73 -13.51
C ARG A 85 -10.58 -1.50 -12.74
N ILE A 86 -10.57 -1.66 -11.42
CA ILE A 86 -11.75 -1.47 -10.56
C ILE A 86 -12.23 -0.02 -10.58
N ALA A 87 -11.31 0.96 -10.55
CA ALA A 87 -11.67 2.38 -10.61
C ALA A 87 -12.39 2.72 -11.92
N ASN A 88 -11.91 2.19 -13.06
CA ASN A 88 -12.58 2.37 -14.35
C ASN A 88 -13.97 1.72 -14.38
N GLU A 89 -14.10 0.49 -13.90
CA GLU A 89 -15.39 -0.22 -13.81
C GLU A 89 -16.40 0.55 -12.95
N ARG A 90 -15.91 1.20 -11.87
CA ARG A 90 -16.75 2.03 -11.00
C ARG A 90 -17.21 3.32 -11.66
N ILE A 91 -16.42 3.91 -12.57
CA ILE A 91 -16.85 5.05 -13.41
C ILE A 91 -17.98 4.63 -14.35
N GLU A 92 -17.86 3.46 -14.99
CA GLU A 92 -18.89 2.97 -15.90
C GLU A 92 -20.23 2.74 -15.18
N ILE A 93 -20.19 2.18 -13.97
CA ILE A 93 -21.37 2.01 -13.12
C ILE A 93 -21.95 3.39 -12.73
N ALA A 94 -21.12 4.34 -12.30
CA ALA A 94 -21.59 5.68 -11.94
C ALA A 94 -22.30 6.39 -13.10
N GLN A 95 -21.79 6.20 -14.33
CA GLN A 95 -22.40 6.73 -15.54
C GLN A 95 -23.78 6.11 -15.81
N ARG A 96 -23.92 4.79 -15.66
CA ARG A 96 -25.21 4.10 -15.80
C ARG A 96 -26.24 4.51 -14.75
N ARG A 97 -25.79 4.86 -13.55
CA ARG A 97 -26.64 5.33 -12.45
C ARG A 97 -27.12 6.78 -12.63
N HIS A 98 -26.62 7.52 -13.62
CA HIS A 98 -26.91 8.95 -13.82
C HIS A 98 -26.71 9.81 -12.56
N SER A 99 -25.81 9.41 -11.67
CA SER A 99 -25.50 10.12 -10.42
C SER A 99 -24.20 10.90 -10.58
N GLU A 100 -24.30 12.23 -10.65
CA GLU A 100 -23.13 13.09 -10.78
C GLU A 100 -22.22 13.04 -9.55
N GLU A 101 -22.78 12.87 -8.34
CA GLU A 101 -21.98 12.68 -7.13
C GLU A 101 -21.11 11.42 -7.23
N ASN A 102 -21.70 10.28 -7.60
CA ASN A 102 -20.96 9.04 -7.77
C ASN A 102 -19.90 9.14 -8.87
N LYS A 103 -20.19 9.86 -9.94
CA LYS A 103 -19.23 10.10 -11.02
C LYS A 103 -18.02 10.91 -10.54
N ILE A 104 -18.25 11.96 -9.74
CA ILE A 104 -17.16 12.76 -9.14
C ILE A 104 -16.31 11.89 -8.21
N ILE A 105 -16.93 11.10 -7.34
CA ILE A 105 -16.22 10.20 -6.42
C ILE A 105 -15.40 9.16 -7.21
N ALA A 106 -15.97 8.56 -8.23
CA ALA A 106 -15.28 7.57 -9.07
C ALA A 106 -14.09 8.17 -9.83
N GLN A 107 -14.22 9.42 -10.31
CA GLN A 107 -13.11 10.15 -10.93
C GLN A 107 -12.00 10.47 -9.93
N MET A 108 -12.35 10.94 -8.72
CA MET A 108 -11.39 11.19 -7.65
C MET A 108 -10.62 9.92 -7.29
N ASN A 109 -11.30 8.78 -7.24
CA ASN A 109 -10.70 7.48 -7.01
C ASN A 109 -9.75 7.05 -8.13
N LEU A 110 -10.08 7.33 -9.39
CA LEU A 110 -9.16 7.09 -10.50
C LEU A 110 -7.91 7.97 -10.38
N SER A 111 -8.07 9.25 -10.04
CA SER A 111 -6.94 10.18 -9.83
C SER A 111 -6.03 9.72 -8.70
N GLU A 112 -6.59 9.23 -7.59
CA GLU A 112 -5.82 8.64 -6.49
C GLU A 112 -4.94 7.47 -6.97
N VAL A 113 -5.54 6.51 -7.70
CA VAL A 113 -4.82 5.36 -8.26
C VAL A 113 -3.74 5.78 -9.24
N MET A 114 -4.03 6.75 -10.12
CA MET A 114 -3.04 7.26 -11.08
C MET A 114 -1.88 7.97 -10.39
N SER A 115 -2.15 8.72 -9.32
CA SER A 115 -1.10 9.35 -8.52
C SER A 115 -0.19 8.32 -7.88
N ILE A 116 -0.75 7.24 -7.32
CA ILE A 116 0.04 6.15 -6.72
C ILE A 116 0.87 5.43 -7.78
N ARG A 117 0.33 5.19 -8.98
CA ARG A 117 1.05 4.52 -10.07
C ARG A 117 2.26 5.31 -10.58
N GLY A 118 2.22 6.63 -10.47
CA GLY A 118 3.30 7.53 -10.91
C GLY A 118 4.40 7.75 -9.87
N MET A 119 4.21 7.29 -8.63
CA MET A 119 5.21 7.32 -7.54
C MET A 119 6.03 6.04 -7.51
#